data_AF-A0A672KGF0-F1
#
_entry.id   AF-A0A672KGF0-F1
#
_cell.length_a   1.000
_cell.length_b   1.000
_cell.length_c   1.000
_cell.angle_alpha   90.00
_cell.angle_beta   90.00
_cell.angle_gamma   90.00
#
_symmetry.space_group_name_H-M   'P 1'
#
loop_
_entity.id
_entity.type
_entity.pdbx_description
1 polymer ?
#
loop_
_entity_poly.entity_id
_entity_poly.type
_entity_poly.pdbx_seq_one_letter_code
_entity_poly.pdbx_strand_id
1 'polypeptide(L)'
;MSKMLQPSPNTESKKPEICQVLMYGEFMVTGSRKVRCSLILTETELTVQKISPALGGRGKVVYYLSDCVGCRAYRSHDSTDVGAYFSAYFYPLRTRWMRYGVARQRVEQCFRVAPDQNPSVNLQEAQRWSRAIRDRVLHQRQQKTGAIQVEVKRPLMFLILLNPHSGKGHAHALFNGNVQGMLQDAGIQHTLIITERQNHARELVREADLSQWDALVIMSGDGLLFEVVNGLMEREDWEEAIQTPLGVLPGGSGNALAASIHHYSG
;
A
#
# COMPACT_ATOMS: atom_id res chain seq x y z
N MET A 1 -17.88 10.77 -64.50
CA MET A 1 -17.88 9.34 -64.10
C MET A 1 -16.50 8.99 -63.55
N SER A 2 -16.46 8.22 -62.47
CA SER A 2 -15.29 7.69 -61.74
C SER A 2 -14.44 8.69 -60.93
N LYS A 3 -14.87 8.96 -59.68
CA LYS A 3 -13.96 9.32 -58.59
C LYS A 3 -13.59 8.03 -57.85
N MET A 4 -12.29 7.73 -57.80
CA MET A 4 -11.70 6.61 -57.08
C MET A 4 -11.97 6.74 -55.58
N LEU A 5 -12.53 5.70 -54.96
CA LEU A 5 -12.49 5.54 -53.51
C LEU A 5 -11.05 5.24 -53.09
N GLN A 6 -10.49 6.06 -52.22
CA GLN A 6 -9.31 5.70 -51.44
C GLN A 6 -9.71 4.67 -50.37
N PRO A 7 -8.93 3.61 -50.13
CA PRO A 7 -9.23 2.65 -49.08
C PRO A 7 -8.94 3.28 -47.70
N SER A 8 -9.90 3.11 -46.79
CA SER A 8 -9.80 3.48 -45.38
C SER A 8 -8.56 2.84 -44.72
N PRO A 9 -7.80 3.56 -43.88
CA PRO A 9 -6.65 2.98 -43.20
C PRO A 9 -7.12 1.97 -42.15
N ASN A 10 -6.66 0.74 -42.33
CA ASN A 10 -6.54 -0.36 -41.38
C ASN A 10 -7.14 -0.14 -40.00
N THR A 11 -8.25 -0.82 -39.75
CA THR A 11 -8.65 -1.28 -38.43
C THR A 11 -7.60 -2.30 -37.95
N GLU A 12 -6.48 -1.82 -37.41
CA GLU A 12 -5.57 -2.68 -36.66
C GLU A 12 -6.33 -3.24 -35.46
N SER A 13 -6.74 -4.50 -35.59
CA SER A 13 -7.12 -5.33 -34.47
C SER A 13 -5.96 -5.29 -33.46
N LYS A 14 -6.14 -4.59 -32.34
CA LYS A 14 -5.23 -4.71 -31.20
C LYS A 14 -5.08 -6.20 -30.88
N LYS A 15 -3.94 -6.77 -31.23
CA LYS A 15 -3.54 -8.10 -30.76
C LYS A 15 -3.67 -8.08 -29.23
N PRO A 16 -4.25 -9.11 -28.60
CA PRO A 16 -4.26 -9.19 -27.15
C PRO A 16 -2.81 -9.13 -26.68
N GLU A 17 -2.47 -8.10 -25.88
CA GLU A 17 -1.19 -8.05 -25.20
C GLU A 17 -1.03 -9.36 -24.43
N ILE A 18 -0.03 -10.15 -24.80
CA ILE A 18 0.33 -11.34 -24.05
C ILE A 18 0.89 -10.84 -22.73
N CYS A 19 0.10 -10.90 -21.65
CA CYS A 19 0.59 -10.57 -20.32
C CYS A 19 1.78 -11.51 -20.00
N GLN A 20 2.99 -10.98 -20.04
CA GLN A 20 4.21 -11.75 -19.79
C GLN A 20 4.17 -12.28 -18.35
N VAL A 21 4.22 -13.61 -18.22
CA VAL A 21 4.28 -14.28 -16.92
C VAL A 21 5.70 -14.12 -16.37
N LEU A 22 5.80 -13.52 -15.18
CA LEU A 22 7.07 -13.29 -14.50
C LEU A 22 7.39 -14.41 -13.52
N MET A 23 6.39 -14.85 -12.77
CA MET A 23 6.52 -15.96 -11.84
C MET A 23 5.27 -16.84 -11.89
N TYR A 24 5.50 -18.14 -11.76
CA TYR A 24 4.49 -19.16 -11.59
C TYR A 24 4.85 -20.01 -10.37
N GLY A 25 3.86 -20.39 -9.56
CA GLY A 25 4.07 -21.33 -8.47
C GLY A 25 2.77 -21.90 -7.94
N GLU A 26 2.85 -23.04 -7.25
CA GLU A 26 1.70 -23.70 -6.63
C GLU A 26 1.83 -23.69 -5.11
N PHE A 27 0.76 -23.27 -4.44
CA PHE A 27 0.75 -23.01 -3.00
C PHE A 27 -0.55 -23.46 -2.37
N MET A 28 -0.57 -23.45 -1.04
CA MET A 28 -1.82 -23.60 -0.28
C MET A 28 -2.33 -22.23 0.14
N VAL A 29 -3.56 -21.88 -0.25
CA VAL A 29 -4.23 -20.68 0.29
C VAL A 29 -4.66 -20.96 1.72
N THR A 30 -4.28 -20.09 2.64
CA THR A 30 -4.60 -20.21 4.06
C THR A 30 -5.82 -19.34 4.37
N GLY A 31 -7.01 -19.93 4.24
CA GLY A 31 -8.30 -19.32 4.60
C GLY A 31 -9.16 -20.33 5.37
N SER A 32 -10.49 -20.26 5.22
CA SER A 32 -11.44 -21.18 5.89
C SER A 32 -11.26 -22.67 5.53
N ARG A 33 -10.64 -22.98 4.39
CA ARG A 33 -10.17 -24.33 4.02
C ARG A 33 -8.82 -24.22 3.31
N LYS A 34 -7.88 -25.13 3.63
CA LYS A 34 -6.61 -25.27 2.92
C LYS A 34 -6.89 -25.81 1.50
N VAL A 35 -6.71 -24.98 0.49
CA VAL A 35 -6.95 -25.34 -0.92
C VAL A 35 -5.68 -25.06 -1.73
N ARG A 36 -5.28 -25.99 -2.61
CA ARG A 36 -4.19 -25.77 -3.56
C ARG A 36 -4.58 -24.71 -4.58
N CYS A 37 -3.68 -23.80 -4.87
CA CYS A 37 -3.84 -22.83 -5.95
C CYS A 37 -2.54 -22.71 -6.74
N SER A 38 -2.66 -22.37 -8.03
CA SER A 38 -1.55 -21.78 -8.77
C SER A 38 -1.61 -20.26 -8.66
N LEU A 39 -0.44 -19.66 -8.63
CA LEU A 39 -0.22 -18.22 -8.66
C LEU A 39 0.51 -17.85 -9.93
N ILE A 40 0.04 -16.79 -10.57
CA ILE A 40 0.68 -16.19 -11.74
C ILE A 40 0.90 -14.71 -11.41
N LEU A 41 2.16 -14.31 -11.34
CA LEU A 41 2.55 -12.90 -11.21
C LEU A 41 2.91 -12.37 -12.60
N THR A 42 2.35 -11.23 -12.95
CA THR A 42 2.67 -10.45 -14.14
C THR A 42 3.16 -9.07 -13.74
N GLU A 43 3.45 -8.19 -14.70
CA GLU A 43 3.78 -6.79 -14.43
C GLU A 43 2.67 -6.04 -13.71
N THR A 44 1.39 -6.39 -13.96
CA THR A 44 0.22 -5.64 -13.50
C THR A 44 -0.65 -6.37 -12.47
N GLU A 45 -0.60 -7.69 -12.44
CA GLU A 45 -1.59 -8.52 -11.77
C GLU A 45 -0.97 -9.70 -11.02
N LEU A 46 -1.59 -10.07 -9.90
CA LEU A 46 -1.44 -11.36 -9.24
C LEU A 46 -2.73 -12.17 -9.46
N THR A 47 -2.64 -13.22 -10.26
CA THR A 47 -3.75 -14.16 -10.48
C THR A 47 -3.64 -15.35 -9.53
N VAL A 48 -4.74 -15.65 -8.83
CA VAL A 48 -4.90 -16.83 -7.97
C VAL A 48 -5.90 -17.77 -8.61
N GLN A 49 -5.48 -19.00 -8.95
CA GLN A 49 -6.37 -20.01 -9.54
C GLN A 49 -6.45 -21.24 -8.64
N LYS A 50 -7.63 -21.50 -8.07
CA LYS A 50 -7.84 -22.71 -7.23
C LYS A 50 -7.77 -23.98 -8.08
N ILE A 51 -6.93 -24.92 -7.66
CA ILE A 51 -6.75 -26.23 -8.27
C ILE A 51 -7.62 -27.21 -7.48
N SER A 52 -8.90 -27.33 -7.84
CA SER A 52 -9.82 -28.32 -7.26
C SER A 52 -10.37 -29.23 -8.35
N PRO A 53 -10.33 -30.57 -8.17
CA PRO A 53 -10.85 -31.52 -9.16
C PRO A 53 -12.34 -31.32 -9.49
N ALA A 54 -13.11 -30.83 -8.51
CA ALA A 54 -14.58 -30.74 -8.59
C ALA A 54 -15.13 -29.46 -9.25
N LEU A 55 -14.29 -28.47 -9.59
CA LEU A 55 -14.77 -27.11 -9.90
C LEU A 55 -14.55 -26.61 -11.34
N GLY A 56 -14.02 -27.42 -12.26
CA GLY A 56 -14.01 -27.11 -13.70
C GLY A 56 -13.59 -25.66 -14.06
N GLY A 57 -12.56 -25.11 -13.40
CA GLY A 57 -12.07 -23.74 -13.64
C GLY A 57 -12.79 -22.60 -12.89
N ARG A 58 -13.86 -22.87 -12.12
CA ARG A 58 -14.54 -21.88 -11.27
C ARG A 58 -13.74 -21.58 -10.00
N GLY A 59 -12.68 -20.79 -10.13
CA GLY A 59 -11.84 -20.41 -8.99
C GLY A 59 -10.70 -19.44 -9.29
N LYS A 60 -10.70 -18.80 -10.47
CA LYS A 60 -9.73 -17.76 -10.84
C LYS A 60 -10.15 -16.42 -10.24
N VAL A 61 -9.26 -15.79 -9.50
CA VAL A 61 -9.41 -14.43 -8.98
C VAL A 61 -8.18 -13.64 -9.39
N VAL A 62 -8.39 -12.42 -9.89
CA VAL A 62 -7.31 -11.52 -10.31
C VAL A 62 -7.24 -10.36 -9.32
N TYR A 63 -6.04 -10.07 -8.83
CA TYR A 63 -5.75 -8.91 -8.00
C TYR A 63 -4.82 -7.97 -8.76
N TYR A 64 -5.25 -6.72 -8.95
CA TYR A 64 -4.40 -5.70 -9.54
C TYR A 64 -3.36 -5.22 -8.54
N LEU A 65 -2.09 -5.20 -8.96
CA LEU A 65 -1.00 -4.72 -8.11
C LEU A 65 -1.10 -3.21 -7.85
N SER A 66 -1.85 -2.46 -8.67
CA SER A 66 -2.19 -1.06 -8.37
C SER A 66 -3.01 -0.89 -7.10
N ASP A 67 -3.70 -1.93 -6.66
CA ASP A 67 -4.46 -1.96 -5.40
C ASP A 67 -3.66 -2.58 -4.25
N CYS A 68 -2.46 -3.07 -4.51
CA CYS A 68 -1.59 -3.69 -3.52
C CYS A 68 -0.80 -2.62 -2.77
N VAL A 69 -0.81 -2.71 -1.43
CA VAL A 69 -0.07 -1.76 -0.58
C VAL A 69 1.25 -2.35 -0.08
N GLY A 70 1.35 -3.67 0.02
CA GLY A 70 2.55 -4.36 0.46
C GLY A 70 2.41 -5.89 0.46
N CYS A 71 3.53 -6.56 0.69
CA CYS A 71 3.57 -8.01 0.83
C CYS A 71 4.66 -8.41 1.81
N ARG A 72 4.34 -9.27 2.78
CA ARG A 72 5.30 -9.77 3.79
C ARG A 72 5.54 -11.26 3.65
N ALA A 73 6.74 -11.71 3.98
CA ALA A 73 7.08 -13.13 4.14
C ALA A 73 7.50 -13.42 5.58
N TYR A 74 7.07 -14.55 6.13
CA TYR A 74 7.28 -14.91 7.53
C TYR A 74 7.24 -16.43 7.73
N ARG A 75 7.75 -16.91 8.86
CA ARG A 75 7.67 -18.31 9.28
C ARG A 75 6.34 -18.59 9.98
N SER A 76 5.93 -19.85 10.04
CA SER A 76 4.82 -20.22 10.91
C SER A 76 5.05 -19.76 12.36
N HIS A 77 3.97 -19.36 13.04
CA HIS A 77 3.98 -19.18 14.50
C HIS A 77 3.97 -20.52 15.25
N ASP A 78 3.51 -21.59 14.58
CA ASP A 78 3.59 -22.96 15.06
C ASP A 78 4.97 -23.53 14.72
N SER A 79 5.76 -23.84 15.76
CA SER A 79 7.12 -24.37 15.61
C SER A 79 7.19 -25.75 14.96
N THR A 80 6.07 -26.47 14.89
CA THR A 80 5.98 -27.78 14.22
C THR A 80 5.77 -27.66 12.71
N ASP A 81 5.33 -26.49 12.23
CA ASP A 81 5.13 -26.24 10.81
C ASP A 81 6.42 -25.73 10.18
N VAL A 82 7.10 -26.61 9.44
CA VAL A 82 8.29 -26.28 8.64
C VAL A 82 8.00 -25.32 7.48
N GLY A 83 6.73 -25.04 7.20
CA GLY A 83 6.30 -24.13 6.15
C GLY A 83 6.60 -22.66 6.45
N ALA A 84 6.78 -21.90 5.38
CA ALA A 84 6.80 -20.44 5.41
C ALA A 84 5.53 -19.89 4.75
N TYR A 85 5.32 -18.59 4.91
CA TYR A 85 4.13 -17.90 4.45
C TYR A 85 4.52 -16.60 3.79
N PHE A 86 3.76 -16.20 2.78
CA PHE A 86 3.72 -14.81 2.36
C PHE A 86 2.28 -14.32 2.23
N SER A 87 2.07 -13.06 2.59
CA SER A 87 0.76 -12.41 2.55
C SER A 87 0.87 -11.12 1.74
N ALA A 88 0.00 -10.97 0.76
CA ALA A 88 -0.15 -9.73 -0.02
C ALA A 88 -1.44 -9.00 0.40
N TYR A 89 -1.34 -7.69 0.54
CA TYR A 89 -2.39 -6.82 1.08
C TYR A 89 -2.94 -5.91 0.00
N PHE A 90 -4.22 -6.09 -0.33
CA PHE A 90 -4.90 -5.35 -1.37
C PHE A 90 -6.03 -4.51 -0.79
N TYR A 91 -6.30 -3.38 -1.42
CA TYR A 91 -7.38 -2.46 -1.06
C TYR A 91 -8.28 -2.16 -2.27
N PRO A 92 -8.87 -3.16 -2.96
CA PRO A 92 -9.70 -2.91 -4.14
C PRO A 92 -10.93 -2.06 -3.82
N LEU A 93 -11.34 -1.23 -4.78
CA LEU A 93 -12.60 -0.49 -4.73
C LEU A 93 -13.79 -1.45 -4.82
N ARG A 94 -14.71 -1.37 -3.86
CA ARG A 94 -15.94 -2.20 -3.82
C ARG A 94 -17.17 -1.35 -3.49
N THR A 95 -18.29 -1.69 -4.10
CA THR A 95 -19.60 -1.06 -3.86
C THR A 95 -20.14 -1.42 -2.48
N ARG A 96 -20.68 -0.44 -1.75
CA ARG A 96 -21.39 -0.70 -0.48
C ARG A 96 -22.89 -0.82 -0.72
N TRP A 97 -23.42 -2.01 -0.50
CA TRP A 97 -24.83 -2.38 -0.62
C TRP A 97 -25.80 -1.51 0.21
N MET A 98 -25.34 -0.93 1.33
CA MET A 98 -26.18 -0.14 2.26
C MET A 98 -25.91 1.38 2.28
N ARG A 99 -24.84 1.85 1.63
CA ARG A 99 -24.51 3.29 1.55
C ARG A 99 -24.14 3.56 0.11
N TYR A 100 -24.87 4.45 -0.58
CA TYR A 100 -24.50 4.90 -1.93
C TYR A 100 -23.03 5.33 -1.92
N GLY A 101 -22.17 4.60 -2.62
CA GLY A 101 -20.73 4.88 -2.69
C GLY A 101 -19.86 3.65 -2.90
N VAL A 102 -18.63 3.91 -3.36
CA VAL A 102 -17.55 2.94 -3.50
C VAL A 102 -16.53 3.22 -2.41
N ALA A 103 -16.01 2.18 -1.77
CA ALA A 103 -14.94 2.31 -0.78
C ALA A 103 -13.90 1.21 -0.99
N ARG A 104 -12.63 1.53 -0.71
CA ARG A 104 -11.58 0.52 -0.70
C ARG A 104 -11.75 -0.40 0.51
N GLN A 105 -11.60 -1.71 0.28
CA GLN A 105 -11.75 -2.73 1.31
C GLN A 105 -10.48 -3.57 1.40
N ARG A 106 -9.97 -3.78 2.62
CA ARG A 106 -8.81 -4.62 2.87
C ARG A 106 -9.11 -6.07 2.45
N VAL A 107 -8.23 -6.64 1.64
CA VAL A 107 -8.23 -8.05 1.26
C VAL A 107 -6.81 -8.59 1.45
N GLU A 108 -6.66 -9.55 2.35
CA GLU A 108 -5.40 -10.26 2.57
C GLU A 108 -5.44 -11.58 1.82
N GLN A 109 -4.41 -11.84 1.02
CA GLN A 109 -4.18 -13.14 0.39
C GLN A 109 -2.92 -13.76 0.98
N CYS A 110 -3.10 -14.84 1.73
CA CYS A 110 -2.01 -15.54 2.39
C CYS A 110 -1.80 -16.93 1.79
N PHE A 111 -0.53 -17.23 1.51
CA PHE A 111 -0.08 -18.43 0.82
C PHE A 111 0.98 -19.13 1.66
N ARG A 112 0.77 -20.42 1.90
CA ARG A 112 1.77 -21.28 2.55
C ARG A 112 2.68 -21.89 1.50
N VAL A 113 3.98 -21.79 1.76
CA VAL A 113 5.11 -22.27 0.99
C VAL A 113 5.77 -23.41 1.77
N ALA A 114 5.69 -24.64 1.26
CA ALA A 114 6.39 -25.78 1.85
C ALA A 114 6.80 -26.83 0.80
N PRO A 115 7.58 -26.46 -0.23
CA PRO A 115 8.15 -27.42 -1.17
C PRO A 115 9.21 -28.34 -0.53
N ASP A 116 9.85 -27.91 0.57
CA ASP A 116 10.97 -28.61 1.19
C ASP A 116 10.74 -28.86 2.69
N GLN A 117 11.44 -29.83 3.28
CA GLN A 117 11.43 -30.08 4.73
C GLN A 117 12.28 -29.04 5.49
N ASN A 118 13.22 -28.39 4.82
CA ASN A 118 14.06 -27.35 5.39
C ASN A 118 13.29 -26.01 5.49
N PRO A 119 13.02 -25.51 6.71
CA PRO A 119 12.28 -24.27 6.89
C PRO A 119 12.95 -23.03 6.28
N SER A 120 14.28 -23.05 6.14
CA SER A 120 15.03 -21.95 5.56
C SER A 120 14.80 -21.82 4.05
N VAL A 121 14.71 -22.96 3.34
CA VAL A 121 14.40 -22.99 1.89
C VAL A 121 12.99 -22.47 1.65
N ASN A 122 12.03 -22.91 2.47
CA ASN A 122 10.64 -22.44 2.40
C ASN A 122 10.55 -20.93 2.62
N LEU A 123 11.29 -20.39 3.61
CA LEU A 123 11.31 -18.95 3.88
C LEU A 123 11.95 -18.16 2.73
N GLN A 124 13.03 -18.67 2.13
CA GLN A 124 13.66 -18.01 0.98
C GLN A 124 12.71 -17.90 -0.21
N GLU A 125 11.95 -18.96 -0.51
CA GLU A 125 10.95 -18.92 -1.57
C GLU A 125 9.80 -17.96 -1.24
N ALA A 126 9.29 -17.95 0.01
CA ALA A 126 8.30 -16.97 0.45
C ALA A 126 8.81 -15.51 0.31
N GLN A 127 10.08 -15.27 0.69
CA GLN A 127 10.73 -13.97 0.53
C GLN A 127 10.91 -13.58 -0.93
N ARG A 128 11.23 -14.54 -1.81
CA ARG A 128 11.35 -14.31 -3.25
C ARG A 128 10.03 -13.79 -3.83
N TRP A 129 8.90 -14.43 -3.50
CA TRP A 129 7.57 -13.97 -3.91
C TRP A 129 7.22 -12.61 -3.33
N SER A 130 7.44 -12.41 -2.03
CA SER A 130 7.17 -11.14 -1.35
C SER A 130 7.96 -9.97 -1.97
N ARG A 131 9.25 -10.17 -2.27
CA ARG A 131 10.08 -9.17 -2.97
C ARG A 131 9.58 -8.91 -4.37
N ALA A 132 9.34 -9.94 -5.17
CA ALA A 132 8.86 -9.77 -6.55
C ALA A 132 7.54 -8.99 -6.62
N ILE A 133 6.58 -9.26 -5.72
CA ILE A 133 5.33 -8.50 -5.65
C ILE A 133 5.61 -7.04 -5.26
N ARG A 134 6.43 -6.80 -4.23
CA ARG A 134 6.77 -5.44 -3.77
C ARG A 134 7.46 -4.61 -4.86
N ASP A 135 8.43 -5.19 -5.55
CA ASP A 135 9.19 -4.52 -6.60
C ASP A 135 8.26 -4.09 -7.75
N ARG A 136 7.28 -4.92 -8.10
CA ARG A 136 6.28 -4.58 -9.13
C ARG A 136 5.29 -3.51 -8.68
N VAL A 137 4.87 -3.54 -7.41
CA VAL A 137 4.05 -2.45 -6.84
C VAL A 137 4.81 -1.12 -6.90
N LEU A 138 6.09 -1.10 -6.54
CA LEU A 138 6.92 0.11 -6.60
C LEU A 138 7.10 0.59 -8.04
N HIS A 139 7.42 -0.31 -8.97
CA HIS A 139 7.58 0.01 -10.38
C HIS A 139 6.32 0.65 -10.99
N GLN A 140 5.13 0.12 -10.68
CA GLN A 140 3.87 0.73 -11.15
C GLN A 140 3.60 2.10 -10.56
N ARG A 141 3.95 2.33 -9.30
CA ARG A 141 3.79 3.66 -8.67
C ARG A 141 4.67 4.67 -9.40
N GLN A 142 5.91 4.30 -9.70
CA GLN A 142 6.85 5.18 -10.41
C GLN A 142 6.37 5.55 -11.82
N GLN A 143 5.77 4.61 -12.56
CA GLN A 143 5.23 4.91 -13.90
C GLN A 143 4.02 5.85 -13.86
N LYS A 144 3.25 5.88 -12.76
CA LYS A 144 2.04 6.71 -12.65
C LYS A 144 2.30 8.14 -12.21
N THR A 145 3.26 8.38 -11.30
CA THR A 145 3.34 9.68 -10.62
C THR A 145 4.21 10.72 -11.29
N GLY A 146 5.10 10.39 -12.23
CA GLY A 146 6.01 11.37 -12.87
C GLY A 146 6.83 12.21 -11.89
N ALA A 147 6.81 11.86 -10.60
CA ALA A 147 7.30 12.66 -9.48
C ALA A 147 8.75 12.30 -9.16
N ILE A 148 9.46 13.27 -8.57
CA ILE A 148 10.86 13.16 -8.18
C ILE A 148 11.07 11.94 -7.29
N GLN A 149 12.09 11.15 -7.63
CA GLN A 149 12.45 9.93 -6.93
C GLN A 149 13.02 10.26 -5.54
N VAL A 150 12.45 9.65 -4.51
CA VAL A 150 13.19 9.36 -3.28
C VAL A 150 13.46 7.86 -3.30
N GLU A 151 14.72 7.47 -3.49
CA GLU A 151 15.12 6.07 -3.50
C GLU A 151 15.07 5.52 -2.07
N VAL A 152 13.95 4.92 -1.68
CA VAL A 152 13.79 4.41 -0.33
C VAL A 152 14.38 3.00 -0.23
N LYS A 153 15.65 2.92 0.21
CA LYS A 153 16.38 1.65 0.38
C LYS A 153 16.04 0.87 1.66
N ARG A 154 15.22 1.43 2.55
CA ARG A 154 14.92 0.89 3.89
C ARG A 154 13.40 0.78 4.12
N PRO A 155 12.92 -0.01 5.11
CA PRO A 155 11.54 0.18 5.57
C PRO A 155 11.35 1.66 5.91
N LEU A 156 10.29 2.26 5.36
CA LEU A 156 9.95 3.65 5.62
C LEU A 156 9.69 3.84 7.10
N MET A 157 10.20 4.93 7.66
CA MET A 157 10.05 5.30 9.06
C MET A 157 9.36 6.67 9.15
N PHE A 158 8.12 6.72 9.65
CA PHE A 158 7.31 7.94 9.72
C PHE A 158 7.15 8.48 11.13
N LEU A 159 7.25 9.80 11.31
CA LEU A 159 6.80 10.46 12.53
C LEU A 159 5.35 10.89 12.35
N ILE A 160 4.45 10.35 13.16
CA ILE A 160 3.02 10.64 13.08
C ILE A 160 2.63 11.56 14.24
N LEU A 161 2.20 12.77 13.92
CA LEU A 161 1.72 13.76 14.87
C LEU A 161 0.20 13.76 14.88
N LEU A 162 -0.40 13.44 16.02
CA LEU A 162 -1.84 13.29 16.16
C LEU A 162 -2.38 14.24 17.23
N ASN A 163 -3.38 15.05 16.87
CA ASN A 163 -4.14 15.82 17.85
C ASN A 163 -5.41 15.05 18.25
N PRO A 164 -5.51 14.56 19.50
CA PRO A 164 -6.61 13.70 19.93
C PRO A 164 -7.95 14.45 19.97
N HIS A 165 -7.93 15.77 20.11
CA HIS A 165 -9.11 16.63 20.18
C HIS A 165 -9.59 17.11 18.79
N SER A 166 -8.93 16.70 17.72
CA SER A 166 -9.34 17.09 16.36
C SER A 166 -10.72 16.58 16.00
N GLY A 167 -11.51 17.45 15.35
CA GLY A 167 -12.84 17.12 14.85
C GLY A 167 -13.80 16.75 15.98
N LYS A 168 -14.28 15.51 15.97
CA LYS A 168 -15.16 14.97 17.03
C LYS A 168 -14.39 14.26 18.14
N GLY A 169 -13.06 14.40 18.22
CA GLY A 169 -12.23 13.69 19.20
C GLY A 169 -11.99 12.21 18.87
N HIS A 170 -12.16 11.80 17.61
CA HIS A 170 -12.05 10.40 17.18
C HIS A 170 -10.72 10.08 16.48
N ALA A 171 -9.79 11.03 16.36
CA ALA A 171 -8.54 10.85 15.61
C ALA A 171 -7.73 9.65 16.13
N HIS A 172 -7.61 9.50 17.44
CA HIS A 172 -6.89 8.37 18.04
C HIS A 172 -7.57 7.02 17.76
N ALA A 173 -8.91 6.97 17.82
CA ALA A 173 -9.67 5.77 17.48
C ALA A 173 -9.55 5.40 15.99
N LEU A 174 -9.56 6.41 15.10
CA LEU A 174 -9.33 6.22 13.66
C LEU A 174 -7.91 5.70 13.37
N PHE A 175 -6.92 6.20 14.12
CA PHE A 175 -5.55 5.74 13.99
C PHE A 175 -5.45 4.24 14.31
N ASN A 176 -5.91 3.83 15.49
CA ASN A 176 -5.87 2.44 15.94
C ASN A 176 -6.76 1.52 15.09
N GLY A 177 -7.93 1.99 14.67
CA GLY A 177 -8.91 1.17 13.95
C GLY A 177 -8.60 0.96 12.47
N ASN A 178 -7.90 1.90 11.83
CA ASN A 178 -7.72 1.90 10.38
C ASN A 178 -6.27 2.16 9.96
N VAL A 179 -5.69 3.28 10.39
CA VAL A 179 -4.41 3.77 9.87
C VAL A 179 -3.25 2.84 10.25
N GLN A 180 -3.20 2.40 11.52
CA GLN A 180 -2.11 1.56 12.02
C GLN A 180 -1.98 0.25 11.22
N GLY A 181 -3.11 -0.41 10.95
CA GLY A 181 -3.14 -1.64 10.14
C GLY A 181 -2.71 -1.40 8.69
N MET A 182 -3.08 -0.26 8.09
CA MET A 182 -2.65 0.10 6.73
C MET A 182 -1.14 0.35 6.64
N LEU A 183 -0.56 1.02 7.64
CA LEU A 183 0.89 1.23 7.73
C LEU A 183 1.63 -0.10 7.89
N GLN A 184 1.10 -1.01 8.72
CA GLN A 184 1.67 -2.35 8.90
C GLN A 184 1.63 -3.17 7.61
N ASP A 185 0.50 -3.17 6.89
CA ASP A 185 0.34 -3.86 5.61
C ASP A 185 1.29 -3.31 4.54
N ALA A 186 1.57 -1.99 4.58
CA ALA A 186 2.54 -1.33 3.71
C ALA A 186 4.01 -1.53 4.14
N GLY A 187 4.26 -2.15 5.31
CA GLY A 187 5.60 -2.34 5.86
C GLY A 187 6.27 -1.03 6.32
N ILE A 188 5.47 -0.04 6.72
CA ILE A 188 5.91 1.27 7.18
C ILE A 188 6.01 1.27 8.70
N GLN A 189 7.22 1.49 9.20
CA GLN A 189 7.48 1.74 10.61
C GLN A 189 7.10 3.16 10.97
N HIS A 190 6.68 3.39 12.20
CA HIS A 190 6.27 4.73 12.63
C HIS A 190 6.40 4.92 14.13
N THR A 191 6.61 6.18 14.52
CA THR A 191 6.43 6.68 15.89
C THR A 191 5.21 7.57 15.92
N LEU A 192 4.29 7.30 16.86
CA LEU A 192 3.11 8.13 17.09
C LEU A 192 3.39 9.07 18.27
N ILE A 193 3.23 10.38 18.07
CA ILE A 193 3.19 11.38 19.13
C ILE A 193 1.79 11.99 19.18
N ILE A 194 1.20 11.94 20.37
CA ILE A 194 -0.08 12.58 20.67
C ILE A 194 0.21 13.97 21.21
N THR A 195 -0.29 15.01 20.53
CA THR A 195 -0.08 16.39 20.95
C THR A 195 -1.01 16.76 22.09
N GLU A 196 -0.45 17.39 23.11
CA GLU A 196 -1.16 17.70 24.36
C GLU A 196 -1.69 19.14 24.45
N ARG A 197 -1.11 20.08 23.69
CA ARG A 197 -1.45 21.51 23.75
C ARG A 197 -1.13 22.24 22.44
N GLN A 198 -1.62 23.47 22.33
CA GLN A 198 -1.25 24.38 21.24
C GLN A 198 0.26 24.61 21.20
N ASN A 199 0.81 24.67 19.99
CA ASN A 199 2.25 24.78 19.66
C ASN A 199 3.12 23.59 20.08
N HIS A 200 2.55 22.51 20.63
CA HIS A 200 3.36 21.34 21.00
C HIS A 200 4.01 20.70 19.77
N ALA A 201 3.29 20.57 18.64
CA ALA A 201 3.89 20.02 17.42
C ALA A 201 4.97 20.94 16.84
N ARG A 202 4.76 22.26 16.92
CA ARG A 202 5.76 23.25 16.47
C ARG A 202 7.06 23.11 17.25
N GLU A 203 6.99 23.06 18.58
CA GLU A 203 8.17 22.88 19.45
C GLU A 203 8.88 21.54 19.18
N LEU A 204 8.12 20.44 19.10
CA LEU A 204 8.65 19.11 18.80
C LEU A 204 9.42 19.08 17.48
N VAL A 205 8.82 19.60 16.40
CA VAL A 205 9.42 19.56 15.06
C VAL A 205 10.62 20.48 14.94
N ARG A 206 10.59 21.63 15.63
CA ARG A 206 11.73 22.55 15.71
C ARG A 206 12.95 21.89 16.35
N GLU A 207 12.75 21.02 17.33
CA GLU A 207 13.84 20.40 18.11
C GLU A 207 14.18 18.97 17.66
N ALA A 208 13.35 18.34 16.84
CA ALA A 208 13.54 16.95 16.41
C ALA A 208 14.76 16.74 15.49
N ASP A 209 15.40 15.58 15.60
CA ASP A 209 16.30 15.08 14.57
C ASP A 209 15.47 14.49 13.42
N LEU A 210 15.28 15.27 12.34
CA LEU A 210 14.46 14.88 11.19
C LEU A 210 15.09 13.74 10.37
N SER A 211 16.41 13.49 10.49
CA SER A 211 17.11 12.43 9.75
C SER A 211 16.62 11.02 10.10
N GLN A 212 15.96 10.88 11.25
CA GLN A 212 15.36 9.64 11.73
C GLN A 212 14.11 9.24 10.93
N TRP A 213 13.46 10.18 10.25
CA TRP A 213 12.14 10.00 9.64
C TRP A 213 12.21 10.27 8.13
N ASP A 214 11.59 9.40 7.34
CA ASP A 214 11.47 9.59 5.89
C ASP A 214 10.28 10.51 5.54
N ALA A 215 9.33 10.72 6.48
CA ALA A 215 8.23 11.66 6.34
C ALA A 215 7.62 12.03 7.69
N LEU A 216 7.03 13.23 7.76
CA LEU A 216 6.14 13.65 8.85
C LEU A 216 4.68 13.48 8.40
N VAL A 217 3.89 12.76 9.18
CA VAL A 217 2.47 12.53 8.88
C VAL A 217 1.62 13.23 9.94
N ILE A 218 0.82 14.19 9.49
CA ILE A 218 -0.06 14.99 10.34
C ILE A 218 -1.46 14.38 10.30
N MET A 219 -1.94 13.88 11.44
CA MET A 219 -3.28 13.34 11.60
C MET A 219 -4.14 14.27 12.47
N SER A 220 -4.79 15.24 11.82
CA SER A 220 -5.52 16.33 12.48
C SER A 220 -6.39 17.09 11.46
N GLY A 221 -6.87 18.28 11.82
CA GLY A 221 -7.27 19.30 10.85
C GLY A 221 -6.11 20.22 10.45
N ASP A 222 -6.42 21.26 9.67
CA ASP A 222 -5.41 22.16 9.05
C ASP A 222 -4.50 22.89 10.08
N GLY A 223 -4.97 23.12 11.31
CA GLY A 223 -4.20 23.83 12.35
C GLY A 223 -2.93 23.10 12.81
N LEU A 224 -2.93 21.77 12.88
CA LEU A 224 -1.72 21.04 13.29
C LEU A 224 -0.66 21.05 12.20
N LEU A 225 -1.07 21.01 10.94
CA LEU A 225 -0.15 21.16 9.82
C LEU A 225 0.53 22.53 9.86
N PHE A 226 -0.23 23.59 10.18
CA PHE A 226 0.33 24.92 10.34
C PHE A 226 1.39 24.95 11.45
N GLU A 227 1.17 24.31 12.60
CA GLU A 227 2.19 24.20 13.65
C GLU A 227 3.45 23.50 13.15
N VAL A 228 3.31 22.37 12.44
CA VAL A 228 4.43 21.60 11.90
C VAL A 228 5.24 22.43 10.91
N VAL A 229 4.60 23.10 9.95
CA VAL A 229 5.29 23.91 8.94
C VAL A 229 6.04 25.06 9.60
N ASN A 230 5.44 25.79 10.54
CA ASN A 230 6.16 26.85 11.26
C ASN A 230 7.32 26.29 12.10
N GLY A 231 7.14 25.12 12.72
CA GLY A 231 8.20 24.43 13.45
C GLY A 231 9.41 24.12 12.57
N LEU A 232 9.18 23.66 11.33
CA LEU A 232 10.25 23.45 10.34
C LEU A 232 10.94 24.76 9.94
N MET A 233 10.16 25.81 9.68
CA MET A 233 10.65 27.12 9.24
C MET A 233 11.43 27.89 10.32
N GLU A 234 11.28 27.51 11.59
CA GLU A 234 11.99 28.12 12.73
C GLU A 234 13.34 27.49 13.03
N ARG A 235 13.70 26.41 12.34
CA ARG A 235 14.97 25.74 12.54
C ARG A 235 16.10 26.52 11.87
N GLU A 236 17.32 26.34 12.36
CA GLU A 236 18.51 26.90 11.71
C GLU A 236 18.74 26.28 10.33
N ASP A 237 18.42 25.00 10.17
CA ASP A 237 18.50 24.21 8.92
C ASP A 237 17.18 24.21 8.13
N TRP A 238 16.35 25.26 8.24
CA TRP A 238 14.99 25.28 7.68
C TRP A 238 14.92 24.98 6.17
N GLU A 239 15.93 25.40 5.39
CA GLU A 239 15.98 25.16 3.94
C GLU A 239 16.01 23.67 3.59
N GLU A 240 16.69 22.86 4.40
CA GLU A 240 16.71 21.40 4.29
C GLU A 240 15.47 20.80 4.98
N ALA A 241 15.14 21.28 6.18
CA ALA A 241 14.04 20.74 6.98
C ALA A 241 12.69 20.82 6.24
N ILE A 242 12.41 21.92 5.52
CA ILE A 242 11.16 22.11 4.79
C ILE A 242 11.01 21.17 3.58
N GLN A 243 12.10 20.55 3.11
CA GLN A 243 12.05 19.52 2.07
C GLN A 243 11.59 18.16 2.60
N THR A 244 11.45 18.00 3.92
CA THR A 244 10.96 16.76 4.54
C THR A 244 9.54 16.47 4.04
N PRO A 245 9.26 15.28 3.48
CA PRO A 245 7.94 14.95 2.97
C PRO A 245 6.86 15.05 4.05
N LEU A 246 5.77 15.76 3.74
CA LEU A 246 4.60 15.89 4.62
C LEU A 246 3.42 15.07 4.08
N GLY A 247 2.88 14.20 4.93
CA GLY A 247 1.63 13.47 4.70
C GLY A 247 0.51 14.04 5.55
N VAL A 248 -0.71 14.13 5.02
CA VAL A 248 -1.89 14.60 5.77
C VAL A 248 -2.93 13.50 5.81
N LEU A 249 -3.32 13.10 7.02
CA LEU A 249 -4.41 12.17 7.27
C LEU A 249 -5.58 12.95 7.90
N PRO A 250 -6.79 12.91 7.30
CA PRO A 250 -7.91 13.67 7.82
C PRO A 250 -8.32 13.11 9.18
N GLY A 251 -8.19 13.94 10.22
CA GLY A 251 -8.62 13.63 11.58
C GLY A 251 -9.44 14.75 12.22
N GLY A 252 -9.58 15.91 11.55
CA GLY A 252 -10.19 17.12 12.07
C GLY A 252 -11.58 17.46 11.52
N SER A 253 -12.10 18.61 11.95
CA SER A 253 -13.31 19.24 11.41
C SER A 253 -13.03 20.07 10.15
N GLY A 254 -11.84 20.68 10.06
CA GLY A 254 -11.32 21.32 8.85
C GLY A 254 -10.24 20.44 8.22
N ASN A 255 -10.54 19.84 7.06
CA ASN A 255 -9.63 18.99 6.29
C ASN A 255 -9.49 19.52 4.86
N ALA A 256 -9.45 20.85 4.70
CA ALA A 256 -9.50 21.47 3.38
C ALA A 256 -8.31 21.06 2.52
N LEU A 257 -7.12 20.96 3.12
CA LEU A 257 -5.93 20.50 2.39
C LEU A 257 -6.03 19.02 2.02
N ALA A 258 -6.45 18.16 2.94
CA ALA A 258 -6.60 16.73 2.65
C ALA A 258 -7.63 16.49 1.53
N ALA A 259 -8.74 17.23 1.54
CA ALA A 259 -9.75 17.19 0.48
C ALA A 259 -9.21 17.70 -0.86
N SER A 260 -8.41 18.77 -0.85
CA SER A 260 -7.79 19.32 -2.06
C SER A 260 -6.78 18.34 -2.65
N ILE A 261 -5.87 17.80 -1.82
CA ILE A 261 -4.91 16.78 -2.26
C ILE A 261 -5.65 15.59 -2.85
N HIS A 262 -6.71 15.10 -2.18
CA HIS A 262 -7.51 13.98 -2.71
C HIS A 262 -8.13 14.31 -4.07
N HIS A 263 -8.71 15.51 -4.24
CA HIS A 263 -9.30 15.93 -5.51
C HIS A 263 -8.28 15.97 -6.66
N TYR A 264 -7.07 16.47 -6.39
CA TYR A 264 -6.02 16.60 -7.41
C TYR A 264 -5.21 15.31 -7.65
N SER A 265 -5.29 14.32 -6.75
CA SER A 265 -4.58 13.04 -6.88
C SER A 265 -5.37 11.93 -7.57
N GLY A 266 -6.66 12.17 -7.88
CA GLY A 266 -7.55 11.24 -8.59
C GLY A 266 -8.02 10.07 -7.74
#